data_AF-A0A9D1MLS7-F1
#
_entry.id   AF-A0A9D1MLS7-F1
#
_cell.length_a   1.000
_cell.length_b   1.000
_cell.length_c   1.000
_cell.angle_alpha   90.00
_cell.angle_beta   90.00
_cell.angle_gamma   90.00
#
_symmetry.space_group_name_H-M   'P 1'
#
loop_
_entity.id
_entity.type
_entity.pdbx_description
1 polymer ?
#
loop_
_entity_poly.entity_id
_entity_poly.type
_entity_poly.pdbx_seq_one_letter_code
_entity_poly.pdbx_strand_id
1 'polypeptide(L)'
;MFIKIQLFAHKKGGGSTRNGRDSEAKRLGVKRADGQFVPAGNILVRQRGTKIHPGTNVGKGSDDTLYAKVSGVVRFERLGKDKKKVSVYEQAQ
;
A
#
# COMPACT_ATOMS: atom_id res chain seq x y z
N MET A 1 -65.78 12.99 -26.96
CA MET A 1 -64.91 13.36 -25.82
C MET A 1 -63.60 12.60 -25.94
N PHE A 2 -62.58 13.20 -26.56
CA PHE A 2 -61.28 12.57 -26.77
C PHE A 2 -60.41 12.82 -25.54
N ILE A 3 -60.24 11.81 -24.69
CA ILE A 3 -59.30 11.86 -23.57
C ILE A 3 -57.88 11.74 -24.16
N LYS A 4 -57.10 12.81 -24.06
CA LYS A 4 -55.68 12.85 -24.45
C LYS A 4 -54.85 11.99 -23.50
N ILE A 5 -54.65 10.73 -23.86
CA ILE A 5 -53.84 9.74 -23.12
C ILE A 5 -52.32 9.99 -23.26
N GLN A 6 -51.92 10.97 -24.06
CA GLN A 6 -50.53 11.38 -24.33
C GLN A 6 -49.76 11.90 -23.09
N LEU A 7 -50.45 12.15 -21.97
CA LEU A 7 -49.86 12.68 -20.73
C LEU A 7 -49.36 11.60 -19.75
N PHE A 8 -49.53 10.32 -20.07
CA PHE A 8 -49.06 9.21 -19.23
C PHE A 8 -47.82 8.50 -19.83
N ALA A 9 -46.73 9.23 -20.04
CA ALA A 9 -45.42 8.59 -20.19
C ALA A 9 -44.92 8.12 -18.81
N HIS A 10 -45.22 6.86 -18.47
CA HIS A 10 -44.71 6.20 -17.28
C HIS A 10 -43.21 5.89 -17.43
N LYS A 11 -42.39 6.46 -16.52
CA LYS A 11 -40.96 6.22 -16.19
C LYS A 11 -40.08 5.54 -17.26
N LYS A 12 -38.96 6.19 -17.62
CA LYS A 12 -37.58 5.65 -17.45
C LYS A 12 -36.56 6.59 -18.06
N GLY A 13 -35.65 7.10 -17.22
CA GLY A 13 -34.51 7.86 -17.71
C GLY A 13 -33.47 8.18 -16.65
N GLY A 14 -33.47 7.51 -15.50
CA GLY A 14 -32.32 7.53 -14.61
C GLY A 14 -31.21 6.74 -15.29
N GLY A 15 -30.47 7.39 -16.18
CA GLY A 15 -29.24 6.83 -16.73
C GLY A 15 -28.29 6.59 -15.57
N SER A 16 -28.10 5.34 -15.17
CA SER A 16 -26.96 4.99 -14.33
C SER A 16 -25.72 5.27 -15.17
N THR A 17 -24.97 6.33 -14.85
CA THR A 17 -23.60 6.43 -15.32
C THR A 17 -22.85 5.27 -14.66
N ARG A 18 -22.41 4.30 -15.47
CA ARG A 18 -21.71 3.11 -14.96
C ARG A 18 -20.35 3.53 -14.40
N ASN A 19 -20.32 3.87 -13.12
CA ASN A 19 -19.08 4.12 -12.39
C ASN A 19 -18.52 2.77 -11.90
N GLY A 20 -17.95 2.00 -12.84
CA GLY A 20 -17.37 0.67 -12.62
C GLY A 20 -15.88 0.60 -12.93
N ARG A 21 -15.15 1.71 -12.73
CA ARG A 21 -13.70 1.76 -12.97
C ARG A 21 -12.97 1.44 -11.67
N ASP A 22 -12.17 0.38 -11.70
CA ASP A 22 -11.20 0.09 -10.65
C ASP A 22 -9.79 0.06 -11.25
N SER A 23 -8.80 0.36 -10.42
CA SER A 23 -7.39 0.26 -10.79
C SER A 23 -6.86 -1.12 -10.43
N GLU A 24 -5.91 -1.62 -11.23
CA GLU A 24 -5.25 -2.88 -10.89
C GLU A 24 -4.56 -2.83 -9.53
N ALA A 25 -4.58 -3.96 -8.81
CA ALA A 25 -3.90 -4.10 -7.54
C ALA A 25 -2.38 -3.94 -7.68
N LYS A 26 -1.81 -2.94 -6.99
CA LYS A 26 -0.38 -2.61 -7.07
C LYS A 26 0.52 -3.42 -6.12
N ARG A 27 -0.03 -4.44 -5.45
CA ARG A 27 0.67 -5.39 -4.56
C ARG A 27 1.59 -4.71 -3.53
N LEU A 28 1.12 -3.62 -2.92
CA LEU A 28 1.82 -2.92 -1.83
C LEU A 28 1.86 -3.78 -0.56
N GLY A 29 2.55 -3.30 0.47
CA GLY A 29 2.65 -3.93 1.78
C GLY A 29 4.03 -4.49 2.11
N VAL A 30 4.10 -5.13 3.27
CA VAL A 30 5.30 -5.76 3.82
C VAL A 30 5.67 -7.00 2.99
N LYS A 31 6.97 -7.18 2.73
CA LYS A 31 7.54 -8.28 1.93
C LYS A 31 8.42 -9.21 2.74
N ARG A 32 8.90 -8.77 3.90
CA ARG A 32 9.72 -9.53 4.83
C ARG A 32 9.20 -9.35 6.25
N ALA A 33 9.09 -10.44 6.99
CA ALA A 33 8.55 -10.45 8.34
C ALA A 33 9.60 -10.04 9.38
N ASP A 34 9.16 -9.71 10.59
CA ASP A 34 10.05 -9.50 11.73
C ASP A 34 10.82 -10.79 12.05
N GLY A 35 12.10 -10.67 12.41
CA GLY A 35 12.95 -11.81 12.74
C GLY A 35 13.47 -12.60 11.54
N GLN A 36 13.07 -12.27 10.31
CA GLN A 36 13.54 -12.95 9.11
C GLN A 36 14.93 -12.47 8.69
N PHE A 37 15.81 -13.42 8.34
CA PHE A 37 17.09 -13.11 7.68
C PHE A 37 16.85 -12.65 6.24
N VAL A 38 17.49 -11.56 5.85
CA VAL A 38 17.44 -10.99 4.51
C VAL A 38 18.85 -10.67 4.00
N PRO A 39 19.16 -10.97 2.73
CA PRO A 39 20.36 -10.45 2.08
C PRO A 39 20.25 -8.93 1.83
N ALA A 40 21.40 -8.28 1.68
CA ALA A 40 21.50 -6.90 1.23
C ALA A 40 20.77 -6.70 -0.12
N GLY A 41 20.15 -5.53 -0.30
CA GLY A 41 19.39 -5.16 -1.49
C GLY A 41 17.95 -5.66 -1.52
N ASN A 42 17.54 -6.57 -0.63
CA ASN A 42 16.16 -7.06 -0.63
C ASN A 42 15.14 -6.00 -0.21
N ILE A 43 13.98 -6.05 -0.87
CA ILE A 43 12.82 -5.20 -0.54
C ILE A 43 12.17 -5.68 0.75
N LEU A 44 11.98 -4.77 1.69
CA LEU A 44 11.34 -5.01 2.99
C LEU A 44 9.86 -4.62 2.96
N VAL A 45 9.53 -3.44 2.42
CA VAL A 45 8.17 -2.89 2.40
C VAL A 45 7.96 -2.07 1.13
N ARG A 46 6.87 -2.30 0.41
CA ARG A 46 6.40 -1.40 -0.65
C ARG A 46 5.24 -0.56 -0.10
N GLN A 47 5.35 0.76 -0.16
CA GLN A 47 4.34 1.64 0.43
C GLN A 47 4.07 2.86 -0.47
N ARG A 48 3.03 3.61 -0.10
CA ARG A 48 2.77 4.95 -0.64
C ARG A 48 2.90 5.91 0.53
N GLY A 49 3.77 6.91 0.38
CA GLY A 49 4.22 7.70 1.52
C GLY A 49 5.03 6.85 2.51
N THR A 50 5.45 7.46 3.60
CA THR A 50 6.30 6.82 4.62
C THR A 50 5.48 6.40 5.85
N LYS A 51 4.69 5.32 5.73
CA LYS A 51 3.96 4.74 6.88
C LYS A 51 4.92 4.08 7.86
N ILE A 52 5.88 3.33 7.32
CA ILE A 52 7.02 2.78 8.04
C ILE A 52 8.25 3.56 7.61
N HIS A 53 9.03 4.00 8.58
CA HIS A 53 10.21 4.82 8.37
C HIS A 53 11.45 3.93 8.20
N PRO A 54 12.45 4.37 7.41
CA PRO A 54 13.74 3.69 7.39
C PRO A 54 14.41 3.82 8.77
N GLY A 55 14.90 2.70 9.30
CA GLY A 55 15.71 2.62 10.50
C GLY A 55 17.17 2.31 10.15
N THR A 56 17.83 1.56 11.03
CA THR A 56 19.25 1.21 10.88
C THR A 56 19.45 0.28 9.69
N ASN A 57 20.44 0.58 8.84
CA ASN A 57 20.78 -0.20 7.64
C ASN A 57 19.63 -0.42 6.65
N VAL A 58 18.66 0.49 6.61
CA VAL A 58 17.56 0.47 5.63
C VAL A 58 17.62 1.72 4.76
N GLY A 59 17.45 1.55 3.46
CA GLY A 59 17.33 2.62 2.48
C GLY A 59 15.87 2.85 2.08
N LYS A 60 15.59 4.06 1.58
CA LYS A 60 14.30 4.42 0.97
C LYS A 60 14.50 4.75 -0.50
N GLY A 61 13.73 4.11 -1.37
CA GLY A 61 13.69 4.38 -2.80
C GLY A 61 12.85 5.62 -3.14
N SER A 62 12.85 6.00 -4.42
CA SER A 62 12.05 7.14 -4.93
C SER A 62 10.55 6.91 -4.83
N ASP A 63 10.09 5.66 -4.91
CA ASP A 63 8.69 5.24 -4.75
C ASP A 63 8.30 4.93 -3.28
N ASP A 64 9.11 5.39 -2.32
CA ASP A 64 9.02 5.10 -0.87
C ASP A 64 9.21 3.63 -0.46
N THR A 65 9.63 2.75 -1.39
CA THR A 65 10.00 1.37 -1.06
C THR A 65 11.19 1.32 -0.11
N LEU A 66 11.09 0.50 0.94
CA LEU A 66 12.16 0.26 1.89
C LEU A 66 12.95 -1.00 1.50
N TYR A 67 14.28 -0.90 1.50
CA TYR A 67 15.19 -1.99 1.16
C TYR A 67 16.34 -2.13 2.16
N ALA A 68 16.85 -3.34 2.32
CA ALA A 68 18.00 -3.62 3.19
C ALA A 68 19.30 -3.14 2.55
N LYS A 69 20.14 -2.41 3.29
CA LYS A 69 21.48 -2.01 2.84
C LYS A 69 22.54 -3.07 3.13
N VAL A 70 22.33 -3.86 4.18
CA VAL A 70 23.22 -4.95 4.63
C VAL A 70 22.42 -6.23 4.80
N SER A 71 23.12 -7.36 4.84
CA SER A 71 22.52 -8.65 5.15
C SER A 71 22.33 -8.79 6.66
N GLY A 72 21.19 -9.31 7.10
CA GLY A 72 20.89 -9.42 8.53
C GLY A 72 19.44 -9.74 8.82
N VAL A 73 19.03 -9.54 10.07
CA VAL A 73 17.67 -9.80 10.53
C VAL A 73 16.84 -8.53 10.55
N VAL A 74 15.64 -8.62 9.98
CA VAL A 74 14.67 -7.51 9.94
C VAL A 74 14.02 -7.32 11.30
N ARG A 75 13.96 -6.08 11.78
CA ARG A 75 13.25 -5.69 13.00
C ARG A 75 12.33 -4.50 12.78
N PHE A 76 11.06 -4.65 13.15
CA PHE A 76 10.07 -3.58 13.15
C PHE A 76 9.96 -2.98 14.56
N GLU A 77 10.27 -1.70 14.67
CA GLU A 77 10.33 -0.99 15.95
C GLU A 77 9.38 0.20 15.93
N ARG A 78 8.96 0.63 17.12
CA ARG A 78 8.23 1.89 17.28
C ARG A 78 9.20 3.07 17.14
N LEU A 79 8.77 4.12 16.46
CA LEU A 79 9.46 5.39 16.35
C LEU A 79 8.62 6.45 17.08
N GLY A 80 9.00 6.75 18.32
CA GLY A 80 8.27 7.71 19.17
C GLY A 80 6.86 7.23 19.52
N LYS A 81 5.90 8.16 19.51
CA LYS A 81 4.51 7.86 19.91
C LYS A 81 3.75 7.12 18.81
N ASP A 82 3.65 7.62 17.59
CA ASP A 82 2.69 7.07 16.62
C ASP A 82 3.32 6.42 15.38
N LYS A 83 4.64 6.60 15.19
CA LYS A 83 5.34 6.12 13.99
C LYS A 83 5.98 4.76 14.23
N LYS A 84 6.28 4.07 13.14
CA LYS A 84 7.04 2.81 13.15
C LYS A 84 8.22 2.95 12.21
N LYS A 85 9.31 2.24 12.50
CA LYS A 85 10.49 2.12 11.63
C LYS A 85 10.85 0.66 11.42
N VAL A 86 11.60 0.38 10.36
CA VAL A 86 12.17 -0.95 10.11
C VAL A 86 13.69 -0.82 10.04
N SER A 87 14.38 -1.68 10.79
CA SER A 87 15.84 -1.75 10.86
C SER A 87 16.29 -3.14 10.41
N VAL A 88 17.53 -3.25 9.93
CA VAL A 88 18.21 -4.53 9.69
C VAL A 88 19.46 -4.59 10.55
N TYR A 89 19.54 -5.60 11.40
CA TYR A 89 20.68 -5.83 12.28
C TYR A 89 21.50 -7.01 11.77
N GLU A 90 22.80 -6.82 11.67
CA GLU A 90 23.74 -7.87 11.28
C GLU A 90 23.72 -8.95 12.37
N GLN A 91 23.62 -10.21 11.97
CA GLN A 91 23.92 -11.32 12.87
C GLN A 91 25.40 -11.64 12.69
N ALA A 92 26.19 -11.44 13.74
CA ALA A 92 27.47 -12.11 13.85
C ALA A 92 27.20 -13.62 13.84
N GLN A 93 27.87 -14.34 12.93
CA GLN A 93 27.88 -15.80 12.91
C GLN A 93 28.51 -16.35 14.19
#